data_AF-A0A9X0AM90-F1
#
_entry.id   AF-A0A9X0AM90-F1
#
_cell.length_a   1.000
_cell.length_b   1.000
_cell.length_c   1.000
_cell.angle_alpha   90.00
_cell.angle_beta   90.00
_cell.angle_gamma   90.00
#
_symmetry.space_group_name_H-M   'P 1'
#
loop_
_entity.id
_entity.type
_entity.pdbx_description
1 polymer ?
#
loop_
_entity_poly.entity_id
_entity_poly.type
_entity_poly.pdbx_seq_one_letter_code
_entity_poly.pdbx_strand_id
1 'polypeptide(L)'
;MKRTLDSEPRLIELMNSSTLGGMARIVNGAEGAPAIDWQVETTLPLYSSGYIDKEKTLNGAKKSNDLIIILAGATGYPGRHILSRLIEAHEVKEVHCLVRSETLSNSPLSSHPKVHYLPADLAQPNLGLSSTAFISYHKRLTLL
;
A
#
# COMPACT_ATOMS: atom_id res chain seq x y z
N MET A 1 2.36 28.38 -28.17
CA MET A 1 1.59 29.30 -27.30
C MET A 1 0.72 28.43 -26.40
N LYS A 2 1.04 28.31 -25.10
CA LYS A 2 0.33 27.44 -24.15
C LYS A 2 -0.78 28.26 -23.49
N ARG A 3 -2.04 27.85 -23.63
CA ARG A 3 -3.20 28.46 -22.95
C ARG A 3 -3.48 27.65 -21.68
N THR A 4 -3.52 28.31 -20.53
CA THR A 4 -3.92 27.76 -19.23
C THR A 4 -5.35 28.20 -18.89
N LEU A 5 -6.07 27.39 -18.11
CA LEU A 5 -7.49 27.57 -17.81
C LEU A 5 -7.77 28.29 -16.47
N ASP A 6 -6.75 28.87 -15.82
CA ASP A 6 -6.82 29.65 -14.56
C ASP A 6 -7.85 29.16 -13.52
N SER A 7 -7.93 27.84 -13.39
CA SER A 7 -8.85 27.14 -12.49
C SER A 7 -8.13 25.92 -11.92
N GLU A 8 -8.47 25.57 -10.68
CA GLU A 8 -7.95 24.40 -10.00
C GLU A 8 -9.09 23.38 -9.78
N PRO A 9 -9.75 22.91 -10.87
CA PRO A 9 -10.78 21.89 -10.73
C PRO A 9 -10.14 20.64 -10.15
N ARG A 10 -10.80 20.04 -9.17
CA ARG A 10 -10.25 18.82 -8.61
C ARG A 10 -10.31 17.74 -9.69
N LEU A 11 -9.23 16.97 -9.84
CA LEU A 11 -9.17 15.88 -10.84
C LEU A 11 -10.38 14.92 -10.70
N ILE A 12 -10.87 14.73 -9.48
CA ILE A 12 -12.06 13.90 -9.21
C ILE A 12 -13.36 14.47 -9.80
N GLU A 13 -13.52 15.79 -9.82
CA GLU A 13 -14.72 16.43 -10.40
C GLU A 13 -14.71 16.24 -11.92
N LEU A 14 -13.54 16.38 -12.53
CA LEU A 14 -13.34 16.05 -13.93
C LEU A 14 -13.64 14.57 -14.20
N MET A 15 -13.09 13.65 -13.41
CA MET A 15 -13.31 12.20 -13.60
C MET A 15 -14.77 11.77 -13.37
N ASN A 16 -15.52 12.48 -12.52
CA ASN A 16 -16.94 12.21 -12.29
C ASN A 16 -17.85 12.73 -13.41
N SER A 17 -17.32 13.53 -14.32
CA SER A 17 -18.04 13.93 -15.52
C SER A 17 -17.66 13.03 -16.70
N SER A 18 -18.60 12.23 -17.18
CA SER A 18 -18.37 11.36 -18.34
C SER A 18 -18.41 12.09 -19.69
N THR A 19 -18.61 13.42 -19.70
CA THR A 19 -18.71 14.23 -20.92
C THR A 19 -17.82 15.46 -20.86
N LEU A 20 -17.26 15.84 -22.01
CA LEU A 20 -16.45 17.06 -22.13
C LEU A 20 -17.22 18.33 -21.75
N GLY A 21 -18.51 18.40 -22.08
CA GLY A 21 -19.38 19.51 -21.70
C GLY A 21 -19.61 19.61 -20.19
N GLY A 22 -19.70 18.47 -19.50
CA GLY A 22 -19.79 18.45 -18.04
C GLY A 22 -18.47 18.82 -17.36
N MET A 23 -17.33 18.36 -17.87
CA MET A 23 -16.01 18.80 -17.41
C MET A 23 -15.81 20.32 -17.60
N ALA A 24 -16.23 20.89 -18.73
CA ALA A 24 -16.14 22.34 -18.98
C ALA A 24 -16.99 23.17 -18.00
N ARG A 25 -18.16 22.64 -17.59
CA ARG A 25 -18.99 23.30 -16.57
C ARG A 25 -18.36 23.27 -15.18
N ILE A 26 -17.63 22.21 -14.87
CA ILE A 26 -16.89 22.07 -13.60
C ILE A 26 -15.74 23.06 -13.55
N VAL A 27 -14.95 23.14 -14.63
CA VAL A 27 -13.86 24.13 -14.78
C VAL A 27 -14.38 25.55 -14.56
N ASN A 28 -15.48 25.91 -15.22
CA ASN A 28 -16.09 27.24 -15.10
C ASN A 28 -16.77 27.48 -13.74
N GLY A 29 -17.16 26.43 -13.02
CA GLY A 29 -17.81 26.50 -11.70
C GLY A 29 -16.82 26.44 -10.53
N ALA A 30 -15.58 26.03 -10.77
CA ALA A 30 -14.51 25.95 -9.79
C ALA A 30 -13.81 27.32 -9.56
N GLU A 31 -14.22 28.37 -10.27
CA GLU A 31 -13.82 29.74 -9.98
C GLU A 31 -14.24 30.11 -8.54
N GLY A 32 -13.30 30.03 -7.60
CA GLY A 32 -13.51 30.36 -6.18
C GLY A 32 -13.46 29.20 -5.19
N ALA A 33 -13.11 27.98 -5.60
CA ALA A 33 -12.86 26.89 -4.65
C ALA A 33 -11.66 27.22 -3.74
N PRO A 34 -11.73 26.97 -2.42
CA PRO A 34 -10.60 27.20 -1.52
C PRO A 34 -9.46 26.25 -1.88
N ALA A 35 -8.26 26.81 -2.00
CA ALA A 35 -7.04 26.06 -2.26
C ALA A 35 -6.85 24.96 -1.21
N ILE A 36 -6.33 23.80 -1.64
CA ILE A 36 -6.02 22.69 -0.72
C ILE A 36 -4.90 23.15 0.23
N ASP A 37 -5.20 23.19 1.53
CA ASP A 37 -4.18 23.38 2.56
C ASP A 37 -3.43 22.06 2.78
N TRP A 38 -2.38 21.87 1.98
CA TRP A 38 -1.50 20.70 2.08
C TRP A 38 -0.79 20.60 3.42
N GLN A 39 -0.62 21.71 4.16
CA GLN A 39 0.01 21.68 5.47
C GLN A 39 -0.91 20.99 6.47
N VAL A 40 -2.21 21.34 6.47
CA VAL A 40 -3.20 20.68 7.33
C VAL A 40 -3.36 19.20 6.98
N GLU A 41 -3.54 18.88 5.69
CA GLU A 41 -3.79 17.50 5.25
C GLU A 41 -2.61 16.55 5.55
N THR A 42 -1.38 17.07 5.49
CA THR A 42 -0.16 16.28 5.77
C THR A 42 0.32 16.39 7.21
N THR A 43 -0.38 17.13 8.08
CA THR A 43 -0.01 17.24 9.49
C THR A 43 -0.24 15.90 10.17
N LEU A 44 0.85 15.30 10.64
CA LEU A 44 0.80 14.12 11.47
C LEU A 44 0.09 14.46 12.79
N PRO A 45 -0.97 13.73 13.19
CA PRO A 45 -1.65 13.99 14.45
C PRO A 45 -0.69 13.92 15.63
N LEU A 46 -0.79 14.83 16.60
CA LEU A 46 0.18 14.95 17.71
C LEU A 46 0.43 13.65 18.49
N TYR A 47 -0.51 12.70 18.52
CA TYR A 47 -0.33 11.38 19.14
C TYR A 47 0.68 10.47 18.41
N SER A 48 1.03 10.79 17.17
CA SER A 48 2.07 10.09 16.39
C SER A 48 3.49 10.51 16.77
N SER A 49 3.66 11.65 17.47
CA SER A 49 4.97 12.11 17.97
C SER A 49 5.63 11.12 18.93
N GLY A 50 4.84 10.37 19.71
CA GLY A 50 5.34 9.31 20.58
C GLY A 50 5.84 8.05 19.85
N TYR A 51 5.62 7.93 18.53
CA TYR A 51 6.14 6.83 17.71
C TYR A 51 7.49 7.15 17.07
N ILE A 52 7.70 8.41 16.65
CA ILE A 52 8.96 8.85 16.05
C ILE A 52 10.11 8.89 17.07
N ASP A 53 9.85 9.21 18.34
CA ASP A 53 10.88 9.18 19.39
C ASP A 53 11.27 7.75 19.85
N LYS A 54 10.49 6.72 19.47
CA LYS A 54 10.77 5.32 19.81
C LYS A 54 11.84 4.67 18.92
N GLU A 55 12.32 5.34 17.88
CA GLU A 55 13.44 4.81 17.07
C GLU A 55 14.70 4.58 17.92
N LYS A 56 14.89 5.29 19.03
CA LYS A 56 16.02 5.05 19.95
C LYS A 56 15.93 3.76 20.76
N THR A 57 14.78 3.07 20.77
CA THR A 57 14.56 1.86 21.58
C THR A 57 14.41 0.59 20.73
N LEU A 58 14.84 0.59 19.47
CA LEU A 58 14.96 -0.64 18.67
C LEU A 58 16.32 -1.35 18.84
N ASN A 59 17.23 -0.80 19.64
CA ASN A 59 18.51 -1.43 20.01
C ASN A 59 18.37 -2.74 20.80
N GLY A 60 17.16 -3.27 20.98
CA GLY A 60 16.87 -4.51 21.71
C GLY A 60 15.94 -5.49 21.00
N ALA A 61 15.48 -5.22 19.76
CA ALA A 61 14.81 -6.26 18.98
C ALA A 61 15.85 -7.36 18.72
N LYS A 62 15.69 -8.53 19.33
CA LYS A 62 16.55 -9.69 19.06
C LYS A 62 16.66 -9.83 17.55
N LYS A 63 17.90 -9.82 17.02
CA LYS A 63 18.16 -10.18 15.62
C LYS A 63 17.67 -11.62 15.42
N SER A 64 16.41 -11.76 15.08
CA SER A 64 15.79 -13.03 14.75
C SER A 64 16.16 -13.30 13.31
N ASN A 65 16.88 -14.39 13.07
CA ASN A 65 17.21 -14.82 11.72
C ASN A 65 16.02 -15.52 11.02
N ASP A 66 14.83 -15.48 11.63
CA ASP A 66 13.64 -16.18 11.18
C ASP A 66 12.46 -15.22 10.90
N LEU A 67 12.73 -14.08 10.23
CA LEU A 67 11.69 -13.10 9.92
C LEU A 67 10.68 -13.66 8.91
N ILE A 68 9.39 -13.55 9.26
CA ILE A 68 8.26 -13.88 8.39
C ILE A 68 7.62 -12.57 7.96
N ILE A 69 7.57 -12.32 6.65
CA ILE A 69 7.08 -11.06 6.08
C ILE A 69 5.78 -11.31 5.32
N ILE A 70 4.78 -10.45 5.52
CA ILE A 70 3.62 -10.37 4.62
C ILE A 70 3.81 -9.17 3.69
N LEU A 71 3.76 -9.41 2.38
CA LEU A 71 3.93 -8.38 1.36
C LEU A 71 2.65 -8.22 0.54
N ALA A 72 2.03 -7.04 0.63
CA ALA A 72 0.97 -6.62 -0.27
C ALA A 72 1.56 -5.95 -1.51
N GLY A 73 0.92 -6.15 -2.67
CA GLY A 73 1.36 -5.51 -3.93
C GLY A 73 2.65 -6.08 -4.50
N ALA A 74 3.00 -7.33 -4.17
CA ALA A 74 4.21 -8.01 -4.65
C ALA A 74 4.29 -8.10 -6.20
N THR A 75 3.15 -8.05 -6.88
CA THR A 75 3.05 -8.05 -8.35
C THR A 75 3.21 -6.65 -8.97
N GLY A 76 3.14 -5.60 -8.16
CA GLY A 76 3.37 -4.22 -8.60
C GLY A 76 4.85 -3.91 -8.80
N TYR A 77 5.14 -2.80 -9.46
CA TYR A 77 6.53 -2.37 -9.74
C TYR A 77 7.38 -2.25 -8.46
N PRO A 78 6.93 -1.58 -7.38
CA PRO A 78 7.73 -1.51 -6.16
C PRO A 78 7.85 -2.89 -5.49
N GLY A 79 6.74 -3.63 -5.43
CA GLY A 79 6.65 -4.90 -4.73
C GLY A 79 7.59 -5.97 -5.27
N ARG A 80 7.73 -6.10 -6.59
CA ARG A 80 8.64 -7.11 -7.19
C ARG A 80 10.11 -6.85 -6.86
N HIS A 81 10.52 -5.58 -6.77
CA HIS A 81 11.89 -5.21 -6.42
C HIS A 81 12.14 -5.40 -4.93
N ILE A 82 11.16 -5.05 -4.08
CA ILE A 82 11.21 -5.34 -2.64
C ILE A 82 11.32 -6.84 -2.42
N LEU A 83 10.45 -7.64 -3.05
CA LEU A 83 10.46 -9.10 -2.94
C LEU A 83 11.83 -9.68 -3.30
N SER A 84 12.44 -9.21 -4.39
CA SER A 84 13.77 -9.65 -4.83
C SER A 84 14.85 -9.41 -3.76
N ARG A 85 14.77 -8.29 -3.02
CA ARG A 85 15.70 -8.01 -1.92
C ARG A 85 15.41 -8.82 -0.66
N LEU A 86 14.12 -9.05 -0.36
CA LEU A 86 13.72 -9.82 0.81
C LEU A 86 14.14 -11.29 0.72
N ILE A 87 14.10 -11.89 -0.47
CA ILE A 87 14.52 -13.30 -0.64
C ILE A 87 16.03 -13.48 -0.47
N GLU A 88 16.83 -12.47 -0.82
CA GLU A 88 18.29 -12.43 -0.66
C GLU A 88 18.71 -12.23 0.80
N ALA A 89 17.89 -11.57 1.62
CA ALA A 89 18.18 -11.33 3.02
C ALA A 89 18.22 -12.63 3.84
N HIS A 90 19.30 -12.83 4.59
CA HIS A 90 19.47 -14.06 5.39
C HIS A 90 18.58 -14.08 6.63
N GLU A 91 18.21 -12.90 7.15
CA GLU A 91 17.29 -12.81 8.30
C GLU A 91 15.85 -13.16 7.92
N VAL A 92 15.51 -13.19 6.61
CA VAL A 92 14.17 -13.49 6.12
C VAL A 92 14.04 -14.98 5.84
N LYS A 93 13.15 -15.62 6.60
CA LYS A 93 12.78 -17.02 6.46
C LYS A 93 11.76 -17.22 5.34
N GLU A 94 10.69 -16.43 5.37
CA GLU A 94 9.55 -16.58 4.47
C GLU A 94 8.93 -15.22 4.12
N VAL A 95 8.44 -15.12 2.88
CA VAL A 95 7.69 -13.98 2.36
C VAL A 95 6.34 -14.47 1.82
N HIS A 96 5.27 -14.08 2.49
CA HIS A 96 3.89 -14.37 2.13
C HIS A 96 3.33 -13.21 1.31
N CYS A 97 3.23 -13.40 0.00
CA CYS A 97 2.76 -12.39 -0.94
C CYS A 97 1.24 -12.45 -1.09
N LEU A 98 0.56 -11.39 -0.66
CA LEU A 98 -0.88 -11.21 -0.87
C LEU A 98 -1.12 -10.82 -2.32
N VAL A 99 -1.82 -11.66 -3.05
CA VAL A 99 -2.08 -11.49 -4.49
C VAL A 99 -3.53 -11.78 -4.82
N ARG A 100 -4.08 -11.09 -5.81
CA ARG A 100 -5.41 -11.41 -6.32
C ARG A 100 -5.37 -12.73 -7.09
N SER A 101 -6.40 -13.56 -7.00
CA SER A 101 -6.46 -14.89 -7.62
C SER A 101 -6.14 -14.89 -9.12
N GLU A 102 -6.48 -13.82 -9.82
CA GLU A 102 -6.23 -13.62 -11.27
C GLU A 102 -4.75 -13.40 -11.62
N THR A 103 -3.91 -13.08 -10.63
CA THR A 103 -2.50 -12.64 -10.85
C THR A 103 -1.45 -13.69 -10.50
N LEU A 104 -1.89 -14.90 -10.11
CA LEU A 104 -1.02 -15.98 -9.63
C LEU A 104 -0.14 -16.63 -10.71
N SER A 105 -0.51 -16.49 -11.99
CA SER A 105 -0.02 -17.38 -13.04
C SER A 105 1.36 -17.05 -13.65
N ASN A 106 1.94 -15.86 -13.44
CA ASN A 106 3.10 -15.44 -14.25
C ASN A 106 4.26 -14.74 -13.49
N SER A 107 4.39 -14.91 -12.17
CA SER A 107 5.55 -14.33 -11.46
C SER A 107 6.80 -15.23 -11.59
N PRO A 108 7.95 -14.72 -12.06
CA PRO A 108 9.18 -15.50 -12.19
C PRO A 108 9.74 -15.99 -10.83
N LEU A 109 9.26 -15.42 -9.72
CA LEU A 109 9.67 -15.77 -8.36
C LEU A 109 8.74 -16.79 -7.69
N SER A 110 7.73 -17.31 -8.41
CA SER A 110 6.80 -18.33 -7.87
C SER A 110 7.44 -19.65 -7.50
N SER A 111 8.63 -19.96 -8.01
CA SER A 111 9.36 -21.16 -7.67
C SER A 111 10.35 -20.98 -6.52
N HIS A 112 10.52 -19.77 -5.98
CA HIS A 112 11.51 -19.54 -4.93
C HIS A 112 11.04 -20.11 -3.59
N PRO A 113 11.88 -20.88 -2.86
CA PRO A 113 11.44 -21.62 -1.66
C PRO A 113 10.98 -20.73 -0.51
N LYS A 114 11.48 -19.49 -0.43
CA LYS A 114 11.05 -18.50 0.57
C LYS A 114 9.73 -17.79 0.22
N VAL A 115 9.18 -17.99 -0.98
CA VAL A 115 8.03 -17.20 -1.47
C VAL A 115 6.76 -18.05 -1.44
N HIS A 116 5.75 -17.56 -0.73
CA HIS A 116 4.44 -18.18 -0.65
C HIS A 116 3.39 -17.20 -1.16
N TYR A 117 2.66 -17.56 -2.20
CA TYR A 117 1.55 -16.74 -2.68
C TYR A 117 0.27 -17.09 -1.95
N LEU A 118 -0.36 -16.07 -1.38
CA LEU A 118 -1.64 -16.18 -0.69
C LEU A 118 -2.69 -15.41 -1.49
N PRO A 119 -3.70 -16.10 -2.05
CA PRO A 119 -4.84 -15.43 -2.68
C PRO A 119 -5.57 -14.58 -1.64
N ALA A 120 -5.61 -13.27 -1.86
CA ALA A 120 -6.20 -12.31 -0.94
C ALA A 120 -6.71 -11.06 -1.69
N ASP A 121 -7.72 -10.43 -1.11
CA ASP A 121 -8.30 -9.17 -1.58
C ASP A 121 -8.33 -8.16 -0.43
N LEU A 122 -7.52 -7.10 -0.56
CA LEU A 122 -7.43 -6.02 0.44
C LEU A 122 -8.73 -5.22 0.58
N ALA A 123 -9.62 -5.28 -0.41
CA ALA A 123 -10.92 -4.62 -0.35
C ALA A 123 -11.95 -5.41 0.48
N GLN A 124 -11.67 -6.66 0.82
CA GLN A 124 -12.57 -7.54 1.56
C GLN A 124 -12.18 -7.63 3.05
N PRO A 125 -13.14 -7.83 3.97
CA PRO A 125 -12.83 -8.12 5.36
C PRO A 125 -11.94 -9.38 5.46
N ASN A 126 -11.05 -9.40 6.45
CA ASN A 126 -10.05 -10.47 6.62
C ASN A 126 -9.21 -10.74 5.36
N LEU A 127 -9.04 -9.72 4.50
CA LEU A 127 -8.31 -9.81 3.24
C LEU A 127 -8.93 -10.85 2.27
N GLY A 128 -10.22 -11.16 2.41
CA GLY A 128 -10.89 -12.23 1.64
C GLY A 128 -10.55 -13.65 2.11
N LEU A 129 -9.82 -13.80 3.22
CA LEU A 129 -9.50 -15.09 3.83
C LEU A 129 -10.64 -15.56 4.75
N SER A 130 -10.72 -16.87 4.98
CA SER A 130 -11.56 -17.40 6.06
C SER A 130 -11.06 -16.90 7.43
N SER A 131 -11.97 -16.75 8.39
CA SER A 131 -11.62 -16.30 9.74
C SER A 131 -10.55 -17.17 10.39
N THR A 132 -10.58 -18.49 10.13
CA THR A 132 -9.57 -19.43 10.64
C THR A 132 -8.20 -19.20 10.01
N ALA A 133 -8.13 -18.97 8.70
CA ALA A 133 -6.88 -18.66 8.01
C ALA A 133 -6.30 -17.32 8.48
N PHE A 134 -7.15 -16.29 8.57
CA PHE A 134 -6.75 -14.97 9.06
C PHE A 134 -6.17 -15.01 10.48
N ILE A 135 -6.85 -15.71 11.41
CA ILE A 135 -6.35 -15.90 12.78
C ILE A 135 -5.02 -16.67 12.81
N SER A 136 -4.87 -17.68 11.95
CA SER A 136 -3.63 -18.45 11.85
C SER A 136 -2.45 -17.56 11.44
N TYR A 137 -2.60 -16.75 10.38
CA TYR A 137 -1.58 -15.80 9.95
C TYR A 137 -1.30 -14.72 10.99
N HIS A 138 -2.33 -14.21 11.65
CA HIS A 138 -2.17 -13.24 12.73
C HIS A 138 -1.32 -13.80 13.88
N LYS A 139 -1.65 -15.00 14.38
CA LYS A 139 -0.87 -15.65 15.45
C LYS A 139 0.58 -15.89 15.05
N ARG A 140 0.82 -16.22 13.78
CA ARG A 140 2.15 -16.52 13.26
C ARG A 140 3.06 -15.29 13.17
N LEU A 141 2.48 -14.10 12.98
CA LEU A 141 3.22 -12.83 12.94
C LEU A 141 3.43 -12.19 14.32
N THR A 142 2.49 -12.38 15.24
CA THR A 142 2.53 -11.76 16.59
C THR A 142 3.43 -12.53 17.57
N LEU A 143 4.04 -13.65 17.16
CA LEU A 143 4.94 -14.45 17.99
C LEU A 143 6.43 -14.04 17.91
N LEU A 144 6.72 -12.86 17.37
CA LEU A 144 8.04 -12.20 17.45
C LEU A 144 7.99 -11.05 18.47
#